data_AF-A0A524MUA9-F1
#
_entry.id   AF-A0A524MUA9-F1
#
_cell.length_a   1.000
_cell.length_b   1.000
_cell.length_c   1.000
_cell.angle_alpha   90.00
_cell.angle_beta   90.00
_cell.angle_gamma   90.00
#
_symmetry.space_group_name_H-M   'P 1'
#
loop_
_entity.id
_entity.type
_entity.pdbx_description
1 polymer ?
#
loop_
_entity_poly.entity_id
_entity_poly.type
_entity_poly.pdbx_seq_one_letter_code
_entity_poly.pdbx_strand_id
1 'polypeptide(L)'
;KERAEHVMLVDLARNDVGRVAEFGTVKVDELMTLERYSHVMHLTSQVSGRLRDGLGPIDVLRATLPAGTVSGAPKVRAMEIIDSLEPVKRGPYAGVVGYVDWSGNLDTAIAIRTMFVTGDGRTASLQAGAGIVADSVPDDEDLECRNKAAALLAAIPAARRMTAARRAADTRA
;
A
#
# COMPACT_ATOMS: atom_id res chain seq x y z
N LYS A 1 19.89 -1.12 -7.84
CA LYS A 1 18.73 -0.64 -7.06
C LYS A 1 17.42 -1.38 -7.34
N GLU A 2 16.46 -0.81 -8.09
CA GLU A 2 15.05 -1.23 -8.17
C GLU A 2 14.79 -2.73 -8.36
N ARG A 3 15.53 -3.40 -9.26
CA ARG A 3 15.34 -4.85 -9.49
C ARG A 3 15.74 -5.69 -8.28
N ALA A 4 16.77 -5.29 -7.54
CA ALA A 4 17.23 -6.03 -6.35
C ALA A 4 16.23 -5.86 -5.19
N GLU A 5 15.73 -4.64 -4.98
CA GLU A 5 14.65 -4.36 -4.04
C GLU A 5 13.41 -5.19 -4.39
N HIS A 6 13.03 -5.20 -5.67
CA HIS A 6 11.88 -5.93 -6.15
C HIS A 6 11.99 -7.45 -5.91
N VAL A 7 13.13 -8.07 -6.21
CA VAL A 7 13.35 -9.51 -5.94
C VAL A 7 13.20 -9.82 -4.45
N MET A 8 13.78 -8.99 -3.59
CA MET A 8 13.68 -9.16 -2.15
C MET A 8 12.22 -9.13 -1.67
N LEU A 9 11.39 -8.26 -2.26
CA LEU A 9 9.97 -8.17 -1.95
C LEU A 9 9.16 -9.33 -2.52
N VAL A 10 9.54 -9.87 -3.69
CA VAL A 10 8.93 -11.09 -4.24
C VAL A 10 9.21 -12.29 -3.33
N ASP A 11 10.44 -12.44 -2.82
CA ASP A 11 10.77 -13.51 -1.88
C ASP A 11 10.02 -13.37 -0.55
N LEU A 12 9.85 -12.14 -0.06
CA LEU A 12 9.02 -11.88 1.11
C LEU A 12 7.55 -12.24 0.85
N ALA A 13 7.01 -11.90 -0.32
CA ALA A 13 5.65 -12.26 -0.71
C ALA A 13 5.47 -13.79 -0.81
N ARG A 14 6.46 -14.52 -1.34
CA ARG A 14 6.47 -16.00 -1.34
C ARG A 14 6.47 -16.56 0.07
N ASN A 15 7.23 -15.96 0.99
CA ASN A 15 7.23 -16.37 2.39
C ASN A 15 5.85 -16.16 3.03
N ASP A 16 5.25 -14.98 2.85
CA ASP A 16 3.95 -14.64 3.42
C ASP A 16 2.84 -15.55 2.89
N VAL A 17 2.74 -15.73 1.56
CA VAL A 17 1.76 -16.63 0.93
C VAL A 17 1.99 -18.07 1.37
N GLY A 18 3.25 -18.51 1.47
CA GLY A 18 3.61 -19.86 1.89
C GLY A 18 3.17 -20.23 3.30
N ARG A 19 2.94 -19.26 4.19
CA ARG A 19 2.45 -19.53 5.56
C ARG A 19 1.03 -20.12 5.57
N VAL A 20 0.19 -19.71 4.61
CA VAL A 20 -1.24 -20.08 4.52
C VAL A 20 -1.56 -20.93 3.29
N ALA A 21 -0.65 -21.03 2.33
CA ALA A 21 -0.80 -21.90 1.18
C ALA A 21 -0.51 -23.37 1.53
N GLU A 22 -1.02 -24.25 0.67
CA GLU A 22 -0.63 -25.65 0.65
C GLU A 22 0.80 -25.83 0.12
N PHE A 23 1.48 -26.84 0.65
CA PHE A 23 2.83 -27.17 0.25
C PHE A 23 2.93 -27.45 -1.25
N GLY A 24 3.94 -26.87 -1.90
CA GLY A 24 4.18 -27.05 -3.35
C GLY A 24 3.27 -26.24 -4.27
N THR A 25 2.31 -25.46 -3.75
CA THR A 25 1.38 -24.68 -4.59
C THR A 25 1.78 -23.23 -4.80
N VAL A 26 2.72 -22.70 -4.00
CA VAL A 26 3.20 -21.32 -4.12
C VAL A 26 4.01 -21.17 -5.41
N LYS A 27 3.62 -20.22 -6.25
CA LYS A 27 4.29 -19.89 -7.51
C LYS A 27 4.33 -18.40 -7.75
N VAL A 28 5.27 -17.97 -8.58
CA VAL A 28 5.35 -16.61 -9.11
C VAL A 28 4.71 -16.65 -10.49
N ASP A 29 3.51 -16.11 -10.64
CA ASP A 29 2.76 -16.10 -11.90
C ASP A 29 3.33 -15.09 -12.89
N GLU A 30 3.71 -13.92 -12.37
CA GLU A 30 4.33 -12.84 -13.13
C GLU A 30 5.56 -12.33 -12.39
N LEU A 31 6.64 -12.10 -13.13
CA LEU A 31 7.91 -11.62 -12.58
C LEU A 31 8.39 -10.39 -13.34
N MET A 32 8.56 -9.28 -12.62
CA MET A 32 9.05 -8.00 -13.13
C MET A 32 8.29 -7.48 -14.36
N THR A 33 6.96 -7.59 -14.35
CA THR A 33 6.08 -7.01 -15.37
C THR A 33 6.06 -5.49 -15.22
N LEU A 34 6.16 -4.74 -16.33
CA LEU A 34 6.03 -3.28 -16.30
C LEU A 34 4.57 -2.88 -16.49
N GLU A 35 3.95 -2.36 -15.43
CA GLU A 35 2.60 -1.82 -15.48
C GLU A 35 2.63 -0.30 -15.65
N ARG A 36 1.80 0.22 -16.56
CA ARG A 36 1.69 1.66 -16.83
C ARG A 36 0.37 2.20 -16.28
N TYR A 37 0.49 3.21 -15.42
CA TYR A 37 -0.62 4.00 -14.89
C TYR A 37 -0.57 5.41 -15.50
N SER A 38 -1.56 6.24 -15.18
CA SER A 38 -1.71 7.57 -15.80
C SER A 38 -0.48 8.48 -15.69
N HIS A 39 0.28 8.40 -14.60
CA HIS A 39 1.41 9.30 -14.33
C HIS A 39 2.68 8.60 -13.86
N VAL A 40 2.64 7.27 -13.67
CA VAL A 40 3.74 6.46 -13.13
C VAL A 40 3.72 5.08 -13.77
N MET A 41 4.86 4.42 -13.78
CA MET A 41 4.97 3.00 -14.09
C MET A 41 5.50 2.25 -12.88
N HIS A 42 5.03 1.03 -12.67
CA HIS A 42 5.51 0.16 -11.59
C HIS A 42 6.08 -1.13 -12.17
N LEU A 43 7.15 -1.61 -11.57
CA LEU A 43 7.58 -2.99 -11.74
C LEU A 43 6.74 -3.85 -10.80
N THR A 44 5.95 -4.77 -11.34
CA THR A 44 5.02 -5.62 -10.56
C THR A 44 5.38 -7.09 -10.71
N SER A 45 4.94 -7.87 -9.73
CA SER A 45 5.04 -9.33 -9.76
C SER A 45 3.88 -9.91 -8.99
N GLN A 46 3.44 -11.08 -9.40
CA GLN A 46 2.29 -11.76 -8.83
C GLN A 46 2.74 -13.08 -8.23
N VAL A 47 2.36 -13.30 -6.98
CA VAL A 47 2.62 -14.54 -6.24
C VAL A 47 1.27 -15.10 -5.82
N SER A 48 1.01 -16.35 -6.18
CA SER A 48 -0.20 -17.07 -5.79
C SER A 48 0.12 -18.42 -5.15
N GLY A 49 -0.85 -18.97 -4.44
CA GLY A 49 -0.82 -20.29 -3.85
C GLY A 49 -2.24 -20.77 -3.55
N ARG A 50 -2.44 -22.09 -3.43
CA ARG A 50 -3.74 -22.64 -3.05
C ARG A 50 -3.89 -22.53 -1.54
N LEU A 51 -4.95 -21.87 -1.07
CA LEU A 51 -5.22 -21.73 0.36
C LEU A 51 -5.38 -23.13 0.99
N ARG A 52 -4.73 -23.34 2.14
CA ARG A 52 -4.83 -24.61 2.88
C ARG A 52 -6.23 -24.82 3.43
N ASP A 53 -6.70 -26.05 3.40
CA ASP A 53 -7.99 -26.44 3.98
C ASP A 53 -8.14 -25.96 5.42
N GLY A 54 -9.34 -25.45 5.74
CA GLY A 54 -9.69 -24.94 7.07
C GLY A 54 -9.23 -23.52 7.38
N LEU A 55 -8.51 -22.85 6.47
CA LEU A 55 -8.18 -21.43 6.58
C LEU A 55 -9.18 -20.55 5.82
N GLY A 56 -9.32 -19.30 6.26
CA GLY A 56 -10.20 -18.32 5.63
C GLY A 56 -9.54 -16.97 5.34
N PRO A 57 -10.32 -15.99 4.84
CA PRO A 57 -9.86 -14.62 4.54
C PRO A 57 -9.04 -13.93 5.63
N ILE A 58 -9.44 -14.12 6.89
CA ILE A 58 -8.77 -13.46 8.02
C ILE A 58 -7.38 -14.06 8.28
N ASP A 59 -7.20 -15.37 8.06
CA ASP A 59 -5.89 -16.02 8.16
C ASP A 59 -4.95 -15.52 7.06
N VAL A 60 -5.48 -15.32 5.84
CA VAL A 60 -4.74 -14.71 4.73
C VAL A 60 -4.28 -13.30 5.10
N LEU A 61 -5.18 -12.43 5.57
CA LEU A 61 -4.82 -11.07 6.00
C LEU A 61 -3.75 -11.07 7.10
N ARG A 62 -3.87 -11.94 8.11
CA ARG A 62 -2.90 -12.04 9.21
C ARG A 62 -1.53 -12.51 8.72
N ALA A 63 -1.49 -13.35 7.70
CA ALA A 63 -0.23 -13.88 7.17
C ALA A 63 0.51 -12.86 6.29
N THR A 64 -0.23 -12.06 5.53
CA THR A 64 0.34 -11.16 4.52
C THR A 64 0.60 -9.74 5.01
N LEU A 65 -0.09 -9.28 6.07
CA LEU A 65 0.04 -7.91 6.55
C LEU A 65 1.05 -7.74 7.71
N PRO A 66 1.71 -6.57 7.78
CA PRO A 66 1.71 -5.49 6.77
C PRO A 66 2.51 -5.89 5.53
N ALA A 67 2.18 -5.27 4.40
CA ALA A 67 2.81 -5.57 3.12
C ALA A 67 4.31 -5.23 3.14
N GLY A 68 5.12 -6.09 2.52
CA GLY A 68 6.58 -5.92 2.44
C GLY A 68 7.00 -4.58 1.81
N THR A 69 6.28 -4.14 0.78
CA THR A 69 6.54 -2.90 0.02
C THR A 69 6.47 -1.62 0.85
N VAL A 70 5.82 -1.67 2.02
CA VAL A 70 5.62 -0.51 2.90
C VAL A 70 6.22 -0.73 4.29
N SER A 71 6.81 -1.90 4.55
CA SER A 71 7.50 -2.22 5.80
C SER A 71 8.99 -2.40 5.55
N GLY A 72 9.37 -3.39 4.74
CA GLY A 72 10.75 -3.72 4.39
C GLY A 72 11.06 -5.20 4.61
N ALA A 73 12.32 -5.58 4.42
CA ALA A 73 12.80 -6.94 4.62
C ALA A 73 14.16 -6.93 5.37
N PRO A 74 14.33 -7.75 6.42
CA PRO A 74 13.34 -8.62 7.07
C PRO A 74 12.20 -7.84 7.75
N LYS A 75 10.94 -8.29 7.56
CA LYS A 75 9.72 -7.54 7.90
C LYS A 75 9.67 -7.02 9.35
N VAL A 76 9.90 -7.91 10.32
CA VAL A 76 9.84 -7.55 11.75
C VAL A 76 10.88 -6.48 12.09
N ARG A 77 12.13 -6.68 11.65
CA ARG A 77 13.20 -5.74 11.93
C ARG A 77 12.98 -4.38 11.27
N ALA A 78 12.46 -4.38 10.05
CA ALA A 78 12.13 -3.14 9.35
C ALA A 78 11.03 -2.36 10.08
N MET A 79 9.99 -3.04 10.58
CA MET A 79 8.94 -2.42 11.38
C MET A 79 9.46 -1.83 12.70
N GLU A 80 10.38 -2.50 13.40
CA GLU A 80 11.02 -1.95 14.61
C GLU A 80 11.78 -0.67 14.33
N ILE A 81 12.52 -0.62 13.22
CA ILE A 81 13.26 0.58 12.80
C ILE A 81 12.30 1.71 12.47
N ILE A 82 11.24 1.41 11.70
CA ILE A 82 10.18 2.38 11.37
C ILE A 82 9.57 2.95 12.65
N ASP A 83 9.18 2.10 13.60
CA ASP A 83 8.57 2.53 14.86
C ASP A 83 9.53 3.38 15.71
N SER A 84 10.84 3.11 15.65
CA SER A 84 11.86 3.92 16.34
C SER A 84 12.13 5.29 15.70
N LEU A 85 11.84 5.44 14.40
CA LEU A 85 12.18 6.63 13.62
C LEU A 85 10.97 7.53 13.35
N GLU A 86 9.78 6.95 13.15
CA GLU A 86 8.57 7.72 12.85
C GLU A 86 8.03 8.40 14.12
N PRO A 87 7.74 9.71 14.07
CA PRO A 87 7.33 10.46 15.26
C PRO A 87 5.89 10.15 15.72
N VAL A 88 5.11 9.47 14.88
CA VAL A 88 3.70 9.17 15.09
C VAL A 88 3.36 7.79 14.56
N LYS A 89 2.29 7.19 15.07
CA LYS A 89 1.74 5.96 14.50
C LYS A 89 1.17 6.23 13.11
N ARG A 90 1.39 5.31 12.18
CA ARG A 90 0.91 5.37 10.78
C ARG A 90 -0.62 5.42 10.63
N GLY A 91 -1.36 4.92 11.64
CA GLY A 91 -2.82 4.84 11.56
C GLY A 91 -3.26 4.04 10.33
N PRO A 92 -4.08 4.60 9.41
CA PRO A 92 -4.52 3.89 8.21
C PRO A 92 -3.41 3.74 7.16
N TYR A 93 -2.35 4.56 7.17
CA TYR A 93 -1.29 4.48 6.18
C TYR A 93 -0.59 3.12 6.24
N ALA A 94 -0.32 2.52 5.07
CA ALA A 94 0.25 1.18 4.93
C ALA A 94 -0.60 0.03 5.53
N GLY A 95 -1.81 0.32 6.01
CA GLY A 95 -2.85 -0.67 6.29
C GLY A 95 -3.54 -1.15 5.00
N VAL A 96 -4.78 -1.61 5.12
CA VAL A 96 -5.59 -2.04 3.97
C VAL A 96 -7.00 -1.46 3.99
N VAL A 97 -7.56 -1.28 2.80
CA VAL A 97 -8.97 -0.99 2.56
C VAL A 97 -9.50 -2.01 1.57
N GLY A 98 -10.65 -2.60 1.86
CA GLY A 98 -11.22 -3.65 1.02
C GLY A 98 -12.45 -4.29 1.65
N TYR A 99 -12.76 -5.50 1.23
CA TYR A 99 -13.92 -6.26 1.72
C TYR A 99 -13.60 -7.73 1.95
N VAL A 100 -14.40 -8.33 2.83
CA VAL A 100 -14.57 -9.78 2.95
C VAL A 100 -16.04 -10.06 2.73
N ASP A 101 -16.38 -11.03 1.88
CA ASP A 101 -17.77 -11.42 1.65
C ASP A 101 -18.15 -12.73 2.36
N TRP A 102 -19.44 -13.06 2.33
CA TRP A 102 -19.99 -14.26 2.94
C TRP A 102 -19.65 -15.55 2.18
N SER A 103 -19.12 -15.44 0.98
CA SER A 103 -18.64 -16.58 0.18
C SER A 103 -17.17 -16.90 0.45
N GLY A 104 -16.51 -16.13 1.32
CA GLY A 104 -15.11 -16.34 1.68
C GLY A 104 -14.14 -15.65 0.72
N ASN A 105 -14.59 -14.70 -0.10
CA ASN A 105 -13.69 -13.90 -0.92
C ASN A 105 -13.12 -12.73 -0.12
N LEU A 106 -11.90 -12.34 -0.47
CA LEU A 106 -11.16 -11.22 0.09
C LEU A 106 -10.56 -10.42 -1.07
N ASP A 107 -10.81 -9.12 -1.09
CA ASP A 107 -10.08 -8.20 -1.95
C ASP A 107 -9.72 -6.94 -1.16
N THR A 108 -8.45 -6.57 -1.17
CA THR A 108 -7.92 -5.44 -0.42
C THR A 108 -6.84 -4.72 -1.20
N ALA A 109 -6.87 -3.40 -1.14
CA ALA A 109 -5.78 -2.53 -1.55
C ALA A 109 -4.99 -2.06 -0.32
N ILE A 110 -3.68 -1.93 -0.46
CA ILE A 110 -2.85 -1.26 0.54
C ILE A 110 -3.25 0.22 0.57
N ALA A 111 -3.44 0.77 1.75
CA ALA A 111 -3.79 2.17 2.00
C ALA A 111 -2.59 3.11 1.78
N ILE A 112 -2.10 3.15 0.53
CA ILE A 112 -1.17 4.14 -0.01
C ILE A 112 -1.91 5.06 -0.98
N ARG A 113 -1.34 6.24 -1.27
CA ARG A 113 -2.04 7.27 -2.08
C ARG A 113 -3.48 7.49 -1.59
N THR A 114 -3.65 7.52 -0.27
CA THR A 114 -4.93 7.69 0.41
C THR A 114 -4.86 8.91 1.31
N MET A 115 -5.94 9.69 1.36
CA MET A 115 -6.09 10.83 2.25
C MET A 115 -7.10 10.47 3.34
N PHE A 116 -6.69 10.58 4.61
CA PHE A 116 -7.56 10.33 5.74
C PHE A 116 -8.14 11.65 6.25
N VAL A 117 -9.46 11.79 6.18
CA VAL A 117 -10.15 12.99 6.63
C VAL A 117 -10.78 12.71 7.99
N THR A 118 -10.54 13.61 8.95
CA THR A 118 -11.15 13.52 10.29
C THR A 118 -12.67 13.59 10.18
N GLY A 119 -13.38 12.98 11.15
CA GLY A 119 -14.84 12.88 11.11
C GLY A 119 -15.58 14.24 11.07
N ASP A 120 -14.94 15.31 11.53
CA ASP A 120 -15.46 16.68 11.44
C ASP A 120 -15.27 17.32 10.05
N GLY A 121 -14.58 16.65 9.13
CA GLY A 121 -14.31 17.10 7.77
C GLY A 121 -13.31 18.26 7.66
N ARG A 122 -12.61 18.63 8.75
CA ARG A 122 -11.76 19.84 8.78
C ARG A 122 -10.30 19.55 8.51
N THR A 123 -9.81 18.39 8.94
CA THR A 123 -8.42 18.01 8.83
C THR A 123 -8.29 16.80 7.92
N ALA A 124 -7.32 16.87 7.01
CA ALA A 124 -6.94 15.75 6.17
C ALA A 124 -5.46 15.45 6.40
N SER A 125 -5.13 14.20 6.68
CA SER A 125 -3.76 13.71 6.70
C SER A 125 -3.48 12.88 5.45
N LEU A 126 -2.26 12.99 4.95
CA LEU A 126 -1.73 12.15 3.89
C LEU A 126 -0.31 11.76 4.29
N GLN A 127 0.08 10.54 3.94
CA GLN A 127 1.42 10.04 4.23
C GLN A 127 1.94 9.35 2.97
N ALA A 128 3.23 9.54 2.71
CA ALA A 128 3.97 8.93 1.63
C ALA A 128 5.35 8.51 2.15
N GLY A 129 5.94 7.51 1.50
CA GLY A 129 7.24 6.98 1.86
C GLY A 129 7.94 6.40 0.63
N ALA A 130 9.21 6.06 0.81
CA ALA A 130 10.07 5.44 -0.19
C ALA A 130 10.80 4.23 0.41
N GLY A 131 11.18 3.29 -0.46
CA GLY A 131 12.00 2.14 -0.09
C GLY A 131 13.45 2.59 0.06
N ILE A 132 14.05 2.32 1.22
CA ILE A 132 15.45 2.68 1.48
C ILE A 132 16.32 1.43 1.36
N VAL A 133 17.29 1.49 0.45
CA VAL A 133 18.30 0.46 0.23
C VAL A 133 19.70 1.06 0.34
N ALA A 134 20.74 0.22 0.33
CA ALA A 134 22.10 0.66 0.59
C ALA A 134 22.63 1.71 -0.42
N ASP A 135 22.13 1.70 -1.64
CA ASP A 135 22.46 2.63 -2.74
C ASP A 135 21.44 3.80 -2.87
N SER A 136 20.54 3.99 -1.90
CA SER A 136 19.60 5.11 -1.90
C SER A 136 20.29 6.47 -1.72
N VAL A 137 19.80 7.46 -2.47
CA VAL A 137 20.24 8.86 -2.39
C VAL A 137 19.18 9.67 -1.65
N PRO A 138 19.46 10.24 -0.47
CA PRO A 138 18.43 10.87 0.38
C PRO A 138 17.55 11.90 -0.32
N ASP A 139 18.14 12.75 -1.16
CA ASP A 139 17.41 13.80 -1.89
C ASP A 139 16.43 13.21 -2.93
N ASP A 140 16.80 12.11 -3.58
CA ASP A 140 15.95 11.42 -4.55
C ASP A 140 14.77 10.73 -3.86
N GLU A 141 15.00 10.12 -2.69
CA GLU A 141 13.94 9.45 -1.91
C GLU A 141 12.92 10.44 -1.36
N ASP A 142 13.37 11.60 -0.88
CA ASP A 142 12.47 12.67 -0.43
C ASP A 142 11.68 13.24 -1.62
N LEU A 143 12.31 13.44 -2.77
CA LEU A 143 11.63 13.85 -4.00
C LEU A 143 10.58 12.82 -4.43
N GLU A 144 10.87 11.52 -4.34
CA GLU A 144 9.91 10.46 -4.61
C GLU A 144 8.70 10.53 -3.68
N CYS A 145 8.93 10.72 -2.38
CA CYS A 145 7.85 10.88 -1.39
C CYS A 145 6.95 12.09 -1.73
N ARG A 146 7.57 13.23 -2.06
CA ARG A 146 6.85 14.44 -2.48
C ARG A 146 6.05 14.21 -3.77
N ASN A 147 6.61 13.51 -4.75
CA ASN A 147 5.93 13.19 -6.01
C ASN A 147 4.73 12.25 -5.78
N LYS A 148 4.87 11.24 -4.92
CA LYS A 148 3.76 10.35 -4.53
C LYS A 148 2.63 11.12 -3.83
N ALA A 149 2.97 12.09 -2.99
CA ALA A 149 2.01 12.96 -2.30
C ALA A 149 1.36 14.01 -3.23
N ALA A 150 2.10 14.51 -4.22
CA ALA A 150 1.67 15.60 -5.10
C ALA A 150 0.37 15.27 -5.85
N ALA A 151 0.18 14.02 -6.27
CA ALA A 151 -1.04 13.59 -6.96
C ALA A 151 -2.30 13.80 -6.10
N LEU A 152 -2.23 13.49 -4.79
CA LEU A 152 -3.34 13.72 -3.87
C LEU A 152 -3.55 15.22 -3.59
N LEU A 153 -2.46 15.95 -3.39
CA LEU A 153 -2.50 17.38 -3.12
C LEU A 153 -3.11 18.15 -4.29
N ALA A 154 -2.81 17.77 -5.52
CA ALA A 154 -3.36 18.36 -6.74
C ALA A 154 -4.89 18.19 -6.86
N ALA A 155 -5.47 17.15 -6.23
CA ALA A 155 -6.91 16.93 -6.24
C ALA A 155 -7.68 17.90 -5.32
N ILE A 156 -7.04 18.44 -4.28
CA ILE A 156 -7.70 19.28 -3.26
C ILE A 156 -8.34 20.55 -3.85
N PRO A 157 -7.64 21.37 -4.67
CA PRO A 157 -8.23 22.59 -5.20
C PRO A 157 -9.45 22.32 -6.10
N ALA A 158 -9.40 21.26 -6.90
CA ALA A 158 -10.52 20.86 -7.75
C ALA A 158 -11.74 20.43 -6.91
N ALA A 159 -11.51 19.58 -5.90
CA ALA A 159 -12.57 19.16 -4.98
C ALA A 159 -13.21 20.34 -4.23
N ARG A 160 -12.40 21.30 -3.76
CA ARG A 160 -12.91 22.52 -3.10
C ARG A 160 -13.80 23.35 -4.02
N ARG A 161 -13.42 23.55 -5.28
CA ARG A 161 -14.26 24.26 -6.27
C ARG A 161 -15.58 23.55 -6.51
N MET A 162 -15.56 22.22 -6.66
CA MET A 162 -16.77 21.42 -6.85
C MET A 162 -17.71 21.51 -5.64
N THR A 163 -17.18 21.42 -4.42
CA THR A 163 -17.99 21.55 -3.19
C THR A 163 -18.59 22.94 -3.05
N ALA A 164 -17.84 24.00 -3.37
CA ALA A 164 -18.36 25.37 -3.34
C ALA A 164 -19.52 25.57 -4.34
N ALA A 165 -19.38 25.04 -5.56
CA ALA A 165 -20.42 25.09 -6.58
C ALA A 165 -21.70 24.35 -6.15
N ARG A 166 -21.57 23.15 -5.55
CA ARG A 166 -22.71 22.38 -5.01
C ARG A 166 -23.48 23.15 -3.93
N ARG A 167 -22.76 23.75 -2.97
CA ARG A 167 -23.38 24.57 -1.91
C ARG A 167 -24.13 25.77 -2.47
N ALA A 168 -23.53 26.48 -3.44
CA ALA A 168 -24.18 27.62 -4.08
C ALA A 168 -25.45 27.24 -4.87
N ALA A 169 -25.52 26.01 -5.39
CA ALA A 169 -26.70 25.49 -6.08
C ALA A 169 -27.81 25.08 -5.10
N ASP A 170 -27.48 24.38 -4.01
CA ASP A 170 -28.44 23.99 -2.97
C ASP A 170 -29.07 25.20 -2.25
N THR A 171 -28.33 26.31 -2.14
CA THR A 171 -28.87 27.54 -1.49
C THR A 171 -29.86 28.29 -2.40
N ARG A 172 -30.04 27.86 -3.66
CA ARG A 172 -30.97 28.46 -4.64
C ARG A 172 -32.27 27.64 -4.83
N ALA A 173 -32.39 26.50 -4.17
CA ALA A 173 -33.59 25.67 -4.11
C ALA A 173 -34.39 25.99 -2.84
#